data_AF-X0U0A6-F1
#
_entry.id   AF-X0U0A6-F1
#
_cell.length_a   1.000
_cell.length_b   1.000
_cell.length_c   1.000
_cell.angle_alpha   90.00
_cell.angle_beta   90.00
_cell.angle_gamma   90.00
#
_symmetry.space_group_name_H-M   'P 1'
#
loop_
_entity.id
_entity.type
_entity.pdbx_description
1 polymer ?
#
loop_
_entity_poly.entity_id
_entity_poly.type
_entity_poly.pdbx_seq_one_letter_code
_entity_poly.pdbx_strand_id
1 'polypeptide(L)'
;MKSTDREIRTALHKGTLSELKKKFTETKIIEELGLCQGDVRIDVVAVNGYLHGFEIKSESDDLRRLPTQIKYYNKILDTITIVIGKKHFSKIKEIIPEWWGIIVAEKK
;
A
#
# COMPACT_ATOMS: atom_id res chain seq x y z
N MET A 1 -19.26 -10.11 2.80
CA MET A 1 -18.17 -10.85 3.47
C MET A 1 -16.94 -9.96 3.49
N LYS A 2 -16.26 -9.80 4.63
CA LYS A 2 -15.14 -8.84 4.78
C LYS A 2 -14.00 -9.14 3.80
N SER A 3 -13.31 -8.12 3.29
CA SER A 3 -12.09 -8.31 2.48
C SER A 3 -10.91 -8.65 3.39
N THR A 4 -10.23 -9.76 3.12
CA THR A 4 -9.03 -10.19 3.85
C THR A 4 -7.77 -9.62 3.22
N ASP A 5 -6.70 -9.46 4.00
CA ASP A 5 -5.37 -9.09 3.49
C ASP A 5 -4.96 -9.94 2.28
N ARG A 6 -5.04 -11.26 2.40
CA ARG A 6 -4.65 -12.20 1.34
C ARG A 6 -5.39 -11.93 0.02
N GLU A 7 -6.69 -11.64 0.09
CA GLU A 7 -7.50 -11.35 -1.10
C GLU A 7 -7.07 -10.01 -1.73
N ILE A 8 -6.88 -8.97 -0.89
CA ILE A 8 -6.43 -7.65 -1.36
C ILE A 8 -5.05 -7.74 -2.00
N ARG A 9 -4.10 -8.41 -1.33
CA ARG A 9 -2.74 -8.65 -1.83
C ARG A 9 -2.76 -9.39 -3.16
N THR A 10 -3.56 -10.46 -3.26
CA THR A 10 -3.71 -11.22 -4.52
C THR A 10 -4.24 -10.34 -5.66
N ALA A 11 -5.25 -9.51 -5.38
CA ALA A 11 -5.81 -8.59 -6.37
C ALA A 11 -4.79 -7.51 -6.79
N LEU A 12 -4.06 -6.94 -5.83
CA LEU A 12 -2.99 -5.96 -6.07
C LEU A 12 -1.91 -6.53 -7.01
N HIS A 13 -1.48 -7.77 -6.79
CA HIS A 13 -0.51 -8.44 -7.66
C HIS A 13 -1.05 -8.68 -9.08
N LYS A 14 -2.27 -9.20 -9.20
CA LYS A 14 -2.85 -9.56 -10.50
C LYS A 14 -3.23 -8.35 -11.34
N GLY A 15 -3.59 -7.24 -10.70
CA GLY A 15 -3.90 -5.96 -11.34
C GLY A 15 -2.68 -5.05 -11.38
N THR A 16 -2.66 -4.05 -10.49
CA THR A 16 -1.73 -2.92 -10.49
C THR A 16 -0.27 -3.32 -10.65
N LEU A 17 0.23 -4.30 -9.89
CA LEU A 17 1.67 -4.65 -9.95
C LEU A 17 2.02 -5.39 -11.25
N SER A 18 1.11 -6.20 -11.79
CA SER A 18 1.27 -6.84 -13.10
C SER A 18 1.32 -5.79 -14.21
N GLU A 19 0.45 -4.78 -14.16
CA GLU A 19 0.44 -3.67 -15.12
C GLU A 19 1.71 -2.82 -15.03
N LEU A 20 2.18 -2.51 -13.81
CA LEU A 20 3.44 -1.80 -13.60
C LEU A 20 4.62 -2.55 -14.21
N LYS A 21 4.72 -3.87 -14.00
CA LYS A 21 5.77 -4.71 -14.61
C LYS A 21 5.71 -4.72 -16.13
N LYS A 22 4.52 -4.71 -16.73
CA LYS A 22 4.37 -4.64 -18.19
C LYS A 22 4.82 -3.29 -18.74
N LYS A 23 4.53 -2.20 -18.02
CA LYS A 23 4.89 -0.84 -18.43
C LYS A 23 6.37 -0.53 -18.22
N PHE A 24 6.97 -1.07 -17.16
CA PHE A 24 8.35 -0.84 -16.77
C PHE A 24 9.03 -2.19 -16.51
N THR A 25 9.72 -2.72 -17.52
CA THR A 25 10.25 -4.11 -17.54
C THR A 25 11.22 -4.41 -16.41
N GLU A 26 11.97 -3.41 -15.94
CA GLU A 26 12.93 -3.53 -14.84
C GLU A 26 12.30 -3.43 -13.44
N THR A 27 10.96 -3.38 -13.34
CA THR A 27 10.27 -3.27 -12.06
C THR A 27 10.53 -4.48 -11.17
N LYS A 28 11.22 -4.26 -10.05
CA LYS A 28 11.35 -5.22 -8.96
C LYS A 28 10.26 -4.99 -7.94
N ILE A 29 9.64 -6.07 -7.48
CA ILE A 29 8.65 -6.02 -6.39
C ILE A 29 9.30 -6.63 -5.15
N ILE A 30 9.25 -5.89 -4.05
CA ILE A 30 9.79 -6.30 -2.76
C ILE A 30 8.64 -6.37 -1.78
N GLU A 31 8.43 -7.54 -1.18
CA GLU A 31 7.41 -7.76 -0.15
C GLU A 31 7.97 -7.48 1.24
N GLU A 32 7.13 -6.97 2.14
CA GLU A 32 7.40 -6.82 3.58
C GLU A 32 8.73 -6.09 3.88
N LEU A 33 9.00 -4.99 3.17
CA LEU A 33 10.25 -4.26 3.30
C LEU A 33 10.29 -3.44 4.58
N GLY A 34 11.23 -3.75 5.47
CA GLY A 34 11.54 -2.93 6.63
C GLY A 34 12.19 -1.60 6.24
N LEU A 35 11.70 -0.49 6.78
CA LEU A 35 12.24 0.85 6.58
C LEU A 35 12.71 1.42 7.93
N CYS A 36 13.70 2.33 7.90
CA CYS A 36 14.29 2.93 9.11
C CYS A 36 14.70 1.88 10.16
N GLN A 37 15.61 0.97 9.78
CA GLN A 37 16.06 -0.13 10.65
C GLN A 37 14.93 -1.04 11.19
N GLY A 38 13.77 -1.06 10.51
CA GLY A 38 12.63 -1.90 10.89
C GLY A 38 11.59 -1.20 11.76
N ASP A 39 11.71 0.11 12.00
CA ASP A 39 10.70 0.92 12.72
C ASP A 39 9.31 0.80 12.09
N VAL A 40 9.26 0.70 10.76
CA VAL A 40 8.04 0.44 10.00
C VAL A 40 8.31 -0.58 8.91
N ARG A 41 7.25 -1.24 8.44
CA ARG A 41 7.32 -2.24 7.37
C ARG A 41 6.20 -1.99 6.38
N ILE A 42 6.58 -1.68 5.14
CA ILE A 42 5.65 -1.48 4.03
C ILE A 42 5.36 -2.85 3.40
N ASP A 43 4.09 -3.10 3.07
CA ASP A 43 3.66 -4.43 2.61
C ASP A 43 4.26 -4.80 1.26
N VAL A 44 4.30 -3.85 0.33
CA VAL A 44 4.89 -4.04 -1.01
C VAL A 44 5.58 -2.77 -1.47
N VAL A 45 6.74 -2.88 -2.12
CA VAL A 45 7.39 -1.78 -2.85
C VAL A 45 7.68 -2.19 -4.27
N ALA A 46 7.28 -1.36 -5.23
CA ALA A 46 7.73 -1.44 -6.60
C ALA A 46 8.93 -0.52 -6.80
N VAL A 47 10.02 -1.08 -7.35
CA VAL A 47 11.29 -0.38 -7.60
C VAL A 47 11.58 -0.40 -9.10
N ASN A 48 11.50 0.76 -9.74
CA ASN A 48 11.70 0.92 -11.19
C ASN A 48 12.36 2.27 -11.54
N GLY A 49 13.25 2.76 -10.68
CA GLY A 49 13.79 4.12 -10.71
C GLY A 49 13.11 5.06 -9.71
N TYR A 50 11.93 4.68 -9.23
CA TYR A 50 11.22 5.28 -8.11
C TYR A 50 10.85 4.19 -7.09
N LEU A 51 10.68 4.58 -5.83
CA LEU A 51 10.14 3.76 -4.76
C LEU A 51 8.64 4.04 -4.61
N HIS A 52 7.81 3.21 -5.24
CA HIS A 52 6.36 3.24 -5.06
C HIS A 52 5.95 2.23 -4.00
N GLY A 53 5.54 2.70 -2.82
CA GLY A 53 5.04 1.83 -1.75
C GLY A 53 3.54 1.54 -1.87
N PHE A 54 3.15 0.32 -1.49
CA PHE A 54 1.76 -0.07 -1.30
C PHE A 54 1.57 -0.57 0.12
N GLU A 55 0.68 0.08 0.86
CA GLU A 55 0.28 -0.31 2.22
C GLU A 55 -1.14 -0.89 2.16
N ILE A 56 -1.37 -2.07 2.72
CA ILE A 56 -2.64 -2.78 2.70
C ILE A 56 -3.34 -2.63 4.06
N LYS A 57 -4.62 -2.27 4.04
CA LYS A 57 -5.50 -2.28 5.22
C LYS A 57 -6.82 -3.01 4.89
N SER A 58 -6.93 -4.25 5.32
CA SER A 58 -8.16 -5.03 5.27
C SER A 58 -9.25 -4.44 6.19
N GLU A 59 -10.51 -4.88 6.05
CA GLU A 59 -11.61 -4.34 6.89
C GLU A 59 -11.53 -4.71 8.38
N SER A 60 -10.64 -5.65 8.72
CA SER A 60 -10.37 -6.08 10.08
C SER A 60 -9.20 -5.34 10.71
N ASP A 61 -8.45 -4.56 9.93
CA ASP A 61 -7.28 -3.84 10.43
C ASP A 61 -7.68 -2.64 11.29
N ASP A 62 -6.86 -2.38 12.30
CA ASP A 62 -6.88 -1.12 13.01
C ASP A 62 -5.93 -0.11 12.36
N LEU A 63 -6.25 1.18 12.51
CA LEU A 63 -5.48 2.27 11.93
C LEU A 63 -4.52 2.92 12.94
N ARG A 64 -4.32 2.32 14.13
CA ARG A 64 -3.54 2.95 15.21
C ARG A 64 -2.07 3.17 14.83
N ARG A 65 -1.54 2.30 13.96
CA ARG A 65 -0.16 2.38 13.46
C ARG A 65 0.02 3.35 12.30
N LEU A 66 -1.07 3.74 11.64
CA LEU A 66 -1.03 4.53 10.40
C LEU A 66 -0.33 5.88 10.57
N PRO A 67 -0.51 6.66 11.65
CA PRO A 67 0.21 7.93 11.82
C PRO A 67 1.74 7.78 11.83
N THR A 68 2.24 6.75 12.51
CA THR A 68 3.68 6.44 12.52
C THR A 68 4.14 6.00 11.13
N GLN A 69 3.38 5.12 10.48
CA GLN A 69 3.65 4.69 9.10
C GLN A 69 3.76 5.89 8.16
N ILE A 70 2.80 6.83 8.18
CA ILE A 70 2.82 8.07 7.39
C ILE A 70 4.11 8.85 7.63
N LYS A 71 4.48 9.07 8.90
CA LYS A 71 5.69 9.83 9.27
C LYS A 71 6.96 9.26 8.61
N TYR A 72 7.09 7.95 8.53
CA TYR A 72 8.29 7.30 8.00
C TYR A 72 8.21 7.09 6.48
N TYR A 73 7.07 6.65 5.98
CA TYR A 73 6.84 6.43 4.56
C TYR A 73 7.07 7.71 3.74
N ASN A 74 6.57 8.86 4.23
CA ASN A 74 6.74 10.15 3.58
C ASN A 74 8.20 10.64 3.49
N LYS A 75 9.12 10.06 4.27
CA LYS A 75 10.54 10.44 4.24
C LYS A 75 11.34 9.64 3.22
N ILE A 76 10.80 8.51 2.75
CA ILE A 76 11.58 7.48 2.07
C ILE A 76 11.00 7.19 0.69
N LEU A 77 9.67 7.09 0.58
CA LEU A 77 9.00 6.70 -0.64
C LEU A 77 8.76 7.92 -1.51
N ASP A 78 9.05 7.80 -2.81
CA ASP A 78 8.74 8.83 -3.80
C ASP A 78 7.23 8.96 -4.00
N THR A 79 6.54 7.81 -3.98
CA THR A 79 5.08 7.71 -4.09
C THR A 79 4.55 6.59 -3.19
N ILE A 80 3.31 6.71 -2.76
CA ILE A 80 2.66 5.65 -1.97
C ILE A 80 1.18 5.58 -2.26
N THR A 81 0.67 4.35 -2.29
CA THR A 81 -0.76 4.06 -2.42
C THR A 81 -1.20 3.19 -1.25
N ILE A 82 -2.24 3.62 -0.53
CA ILE A 82 -2.88 2.78 0.48
C ILE A 82 -4.04 2.00 -0.16
N VAL A 83 -4.02 0.68 0.00
CA VAL A 83 -4.98 -0.27 -0.57
C VAL A 83 -5.89 -0.77 0.53
N ILE A 84 -7.18 -0.43 0.46
CA ILE A 84 -8.06 -0.48 1.62
C ILE A 84 -9.35 -1.25 1.36
N GLY A 85 -9.86 -1.93 2.38
CA GLY A 85 -11.25 -2.38 2.38
C GLY A 85 -12.23 -1.19 2.44
N LYS A 86 -13.39 -1.33 1.81
CA LYS A 86 -14.39 -0.25 1.63
C LYS A 86 -14.75 0.48 2.94
N LYS A 87 -14.83 -0.25 4.05
CA LYS A 87 -15.12 0.30 5.39
C LYS A 87 -14.16 1.41 5.84
N HIS A 88 -12.89 1.39 5.41
CA HIS A 88 -11.87 2.32 5.91
C HIS A 88 -11.78 3.63 5.14
N PHE A 89 -12.47 3.76 4.00
CA PHE A 89 -12.30 4.89 3.07
C PHE A 89 -12.43 6.26 3.73
N SER A 90 -13.54 6.53 4.43
CA SER A 90 -13.76 7.85 5.05
C SER A 90 -12.68 8.19 6.08
N LYS A 91 -12.34 7.23 6.96
CA LYS A 91 -11.31 7.45 8.00
C LYS A 91 -9.92 7.64 7.42
N ILE A 92 -9.56 6.86 6.39
CA ILE A 92 -8.23 6.96 5.79
C ILE A 92 -8.06 8.29 5.07
N LYS A 93 -9.09 8.78 4.37
CA LYS A 93 -9.07 10.08 3.70
C LYS A 93 -8.84 11.26 4.67
N GLU A 94 -9.27 11.13 5.92
CA GLU A 94 -9.05 12.15 6.96
C GLU A 94 -7.63 12.11 7.56
N ILE A 95 -6.94 10.97 7.47
CA ILE A 95 -5.66 10.72 8.16
C ILE A 95 -4.46 10.90 7.20
N ILE A 96 -4.59 10.44 5.95
CA ILE A 96 -3.46 10.42 5.02
C ILE A 96 -3.25 11.80 4.36
N PRO A 97 -2.01 12.13 3.97
CA PRO A 97 -1.74 13.30 3.13
C PRO A 97 -2.46 13.21 1.77
N GLU A 98 -2.83 14.36 1.21
CA GLU A 98 -3.56 14.44 -0.07
C GLU A 98 -2.82 13.77 -1.25
N TRP A 99 -1.49 13.76 -1.22
CA TRP A 99 -0.68 13.19 -2.29
C TRP A 99 -0.66 11.65 -2.30
N TRP A 100 -1.16 10.98 -1.25
CA TRP A 100 -1.24 9.52 -1.22
C TRP A 100 -2.31 9.01 -2.17
N GLY A 101 -1.97 8.00 -2.97
CA GLY A 101 -2.96 7.25 -3.73
C GLY A 101 -3.86 6.42 -2.81
N ILE A 102 -5.13 6.24 -3.19
CA ILE A 102 -6.05 5.31 -2.52
C ILE A 102 -6.57 4.31 -3.55
N ILE A 103 -6.46 3.02 -3.26
CA ILE A 103 -7.16 1.96 -3.99
C ILE A 103 -8.16 1.32 -3.04
N VAL A 104 -9.45 1.30 -3.41
CA VAL A 104 -10.47 0.58 -2.65
C VAL A 104 -10.60 -0.82 -3.24
N ALA A 105 -10.32 -1.84 -2.43
CA ALA A 105 -10.52 -3.22 -2.81
C ALA A 105 -12.01 -3.56 -2.80
N GLU A 106 -12.56 -3.87 -3.96
CA GLU A 106 -13.94 -4.35 -4.11
C GLU A 106 -13.94 -5.87 -4.31
N LYS A 107 -14.79 -6.58 -3.57
CA LYS A 107 -15.14 -7.95 -3.91
C LYS A 107 -16.17 -7.92 -5.04
N LYS A 108 -15.87 -8.60 -6.14
CA LYS A 108 -16.90 -9.05 -7.09
C LYS A 108 -17.61 -10.27 -6.53
#